data_AF-A0A086XXA6-F1
#
_entry.id   AF-A0A086XXA6-F1
#
_cell.length_a   1.000
_cell.length_b   1.000
_cell.length_c   1.000
_cell.angle_alpha   90.00
_cell.angle_beta   90.00
_cell.angle_gamma   90.00
#
_symmetry.space_group_name_H-M   'P 1'
#
loop_
_entity.id
_entity.type
_entity.pdbx_description
1 polymer ?
#
loop_
_entity_poly.entity_id
_entity_poly.type
_entity_poly.pdbx_seq_one_letter_code
_entity_poly.pdbx_strand_id
1 'polypeptide(L)'
;MPIFRLWEVQREPPSETDLMMVEAELGVRGQMRFGGRHLGNISASAVGKSRFPRPAEPGLKRSCREFDSAAAAQRVFLAAGGPESDSYGLDPDGDGFACAWGETLRQNRDNAGTGARRYERNENGYCYYMSGKDRIYVSRMFCA
;
A
#
# COMPACT_ATOMS: atom_id res chain seq x y z
N MET A 1 17.40 3.48 -2.99
CA MET A 1 16.86 2.91 -4.24
C MET A 1 16.01 3.95 -4.98
N PRO A 2 16.07 4.07 -6.31
CA PRO A 2 15.17 4.91 -7.09
C PRO A 2 13.70 4.47 -7.01
N ILE A 3 12.76 5.40 -7.16
CA ILE A 3 11.31 5.10 -7.05
C ILE A 3 10.86 4.01 -8.04
N PHE A 4 11.33 4.04 -9.28
CA PHE A 4 10.94 3.04 -10.28
C PHE A 4 11.36 1.61 -9.89
N ARG A 5 12.55 1.45 -9.30
CA ARG A 5 13.04 0.13 -8.82
C ARG A 5 12.18 -0.39 -7.67
N LEU A 6 11.73 0.49 -6.77
CA LEU A 6 10.80 0.10 -5.70
C LEU A 6 9.48 -0.46 -6.29
N TRP A 7 8.92 0.20 -7.32
CA TRP A 7 7.71 -0.30 -8.00
C TRP A 7 7.92 -1.56 -8.85
N GLU A 8 9.16 -1.88 -9.24
CA GLU A 8 9.50 -3.16 -9.85
C GLU A 8 9.49 -4.27 -8.81
N VAL A 9 10.16 -4.06 -7.66
CA VAL A 9 10.18 -5.06 -6.57
C VAL A 9 8.79 -5.28 -6.00
N GLN A 10 7.97 -4.23 -5.84
CA GLN A 10 6.61 -4.37 -5.34
C GLN A 10 5.72 -5.26 -6.22
N ARG A 11 6.01 -5.36 -7.52
CA ARG A 11 5.25 -6.20 -8.45
C ARG A 11 5.52 -7.69 -8.23
N GLU A 12 6.79 -8.03 -8.07
CA GLU A 12 7.28 -9.41 -7.94
C GLU A 12 8.28 -9.43 -6.77
N PRO A 13 7.78 -9.33 -5.53
CA PRO A 13 8.65 -9.28 -4.37
C PRO A 13 9.27 -10.67 -4.13
N PRO A 14 10.59 -10.77 -3.87
CA PRO A 14 11.24 -12.05 -3.59
C PRO A 14 10.71 -12.76 -2.35
N SER A 15 10.21 -11.98 -1.39
CA SER A 15 9.62 -12.45 -0.14
C SER A 15 8.53 -11.51 0.34
N GLU A 16 7.74 -11.94 1.32
CA GLU A 16 6.76 -11.06 1.95
C GLU A 16 7.44 -9.88 2.67
N THR A 17 8.54 -10.12 3.38
CA THR A 17 9.27 -9.07 4.08
C THR A 17 9.81 -8.03 3.10
N ASP A 18 10.29 -8.44 1.92
CA ASP A 18 10.71 -7.51 0.86
C ASP A 18 9.55 -6.67 0.34
N LEU A 19 8.37 -7.27 0.15
CA LEU A 19 7.15 -6.53 -0.20
C LEU A 19 6.84 -5.45 0.85
N MET A 20 6.85 -5.84 2.13
CA MET A 20 6.55 -4.93 3.25
C MET A 20 7.56 -3.79 3.36
N MET A 21 8.85 -4.09 3.19
CA MET A 21 9.92 -3.08 3.22
C MET A 21 9.78 -2.07 2.08
N VAL A 22 9.52 -2.56 0.87
CA VAL A 22 9.38 -1.72 -0.31
C VAL A 22 8.11 -0.86 -0.24
N GLU A 23 6.99 -1.42 0.22
CA GLU A 23 5.77 -0.64 0.39
C GLU A 23 5.90 0.38 1.53
N ALA A 24 6.56 0.06 2.64
CA ALA A 24 6.86 1.04 3.68
C ALA A 24 7.71 2.19 3.13
N GLU A 25 8.75 1.89 2.35
CA GLU A 25 9.61 2.92 1.76
C GLU A 25 8.88 3.78 0.72
N LEU A 26 8.04 3.18 -0.13
CA LEU A 26 7.17 3.91 -1.05
C LEU A 26 6.19 4.80 -0.28
N GLY A 27 5.58 4.30 0.79
CA GLY A 27 4.68 5.03 1.67
C GLY A 27 5.35 6.24 2.32
N VAL A 28 6.56 6.06 2.87
CA VAL A 28 7.37 7.16 3.44
C VAL A 28 7.65 8.25 2.40
N ARG A 29 7.81 7.87 1.13
CA ARG A 29 8.05 8.79 0.01
C ARG A 29 6.76 9.35 -0.61
N GLY A 30 5.60 9.08 -0.03
CA GLY A 30 4.29 9.49 -0.54
C GLY A 30 3.92 8.86 -1.89
N GLN A 31 4.60 7.79 -2.30
CA GLN A 31 4.38 7.12 -3.58
C GLN A 31 3.28 6.07 -3.45
N MET A 32 2.02 6.52 -3.40
CA MET A 32 0.87 5.61 -3.20
C MET A 32 0.43 4.89 -4.49
N ARG A 33 0.78 5.44 -5.66
CA ARG A 33 0.41 4.91 -6.99
C ARG A 33 1.52 5.16 -8.02
N PHE A 34 1.60 4.28 -9.02
CA PHE A 34 2.47 4.45 -10.18
C PHE A 34 1.84 3.83 -11.43
N GLY A 35 1.35 4.68 -12.33
CA GLY A 35 0.52 4.22 -13.45
C GLY A 35 -0.75 3.53 -12.95
N GLY A 36 -1.01 2.31 -13.41
CA GLY A 36 -2.12 1.47 -12.93
C GLY A 36 -1.85 0.74 -11.61
N ARG A 37 -0.62 0.79 -11.08
CA ARG A 37 -0.25 0.12 -9.82
C ARG A 37 -0.50 1.01 -8.61
N HIS A 38 -0.74 0.38 -7.48
CA HIS A 38 -1.02 1.05 -6.22
C HIS A 38 -0.45 0.25 -5.05
N LEU A 39 -0.07 0.97 -3.99
CA LEU A 39 0.36 0.39 -2.73
C LEU A 39 -0.77 -0.46 -2.12
N GLY A 40 -0.44 -1.61 -1.55
CA GLY A 40 -1.44 -2.48 -0.93
C GLY A 40 -2.10 -3.45 -1.90
N ASN A 41 -1.77 -3.40 -3.20
CA ASN A 41 -2.35 -4.32 -4.19
C ASN A 41 -2.13 -5.80 -3.83
N ILE A 42 -0.99 -6.12 -3.21
CA ILE A 42 -0.64 -7.49 -2.79
C ILE A 42 -0.85 -7.65 -1.27
N SER A 43 -0.23 -6.77 -0.48
CA SER A 43 -0.14 -6.89 0.98
C SER A 43 -1.45 -6.63 1.72
N ALA A 44 -2.38 -5.82 1.18
CA ALA A 44 -3.59 -5.44 1.90
C ALA A 44 -4.54 -6.62 2.18
N SER A 45 -4.33 -7.76 1.52
CA SER A 45 -5.06 -9.01 1.81
C SER A 45 -4.62 -9.69 3.11
N ALA A 46 -3.45 -9.33 3.65
CA ALA A 46 -2.91 -9.87 4.90
C ALA A 46 -3.28 -9.03 6.13
N VAL A 47 -3.76 -7.80 5.93
CA VAL A 47 -4.11 -6.86 7.01
C VAL A 47 -5.20 -7.44 7.92
N GLY A 48 -4.95 -7.39 9.22
CA GLY A 48 -5.80 -7.92 10.29
C GLY A 48 -5.71 -9.44 10.48
N LYS A 49 -4.91 -10.15 9.68
CA LYS A 49 -4.69 -11.59 9.89
C LYS A 49 -3.53 -11.75 10.87
N SER A 50 -3.82 -12.17 12.10
CA SER A 50 -2.79 -12.49 13.09
C SER A 50 -1.95 -13.68 12.58
N ARG A 51 -0.71 -13.40 12.20
CA ARG A 51 0.24 -14.35 11.57
C ARG A 51 1.52 -14.50 12.38
N PHE A 52 1.84 -13.50 13.19
CA PHE A 52 3.02 -13.45 14.02
C PHE A 52 2.59 -13.53 15.49
N PRO A 53 3.02 -14.56 16.24
CA PRO A 53 2.72 -14.66 17.65
C PRO A 53 3.26 -13.43 18.42
N ARG A 54 2.42 -12.83 19.26
CA ARG A 54 2.80 -11.71 20.12
C ARG A 54 2.70 -12.10 21.59
N PRO A 55 3.70 -11.73 22.42
CA PRO A 55 3.55 -11.86 23.86
C PRO A 55 2.47 -10.91 24.38
N ALA A 56 1.80 -11.28 25.47
CA ALA A 56 0.76 -10.43 26.07
C ALA A 56 1.29 -9.05 26.50
N GLU A 57 2.57 -8.95 26.83
CA GLU A 57 3.25 -7.71 27.17
C GLU A 57 4.53 -7.56 26.32
N PRO A 58 4.59 -6.58 25.41
CA PRO A 58 5.82 -6.19 24.73
C PRO A 58 6.88 -5.71 25.72
N GLY A 59 8.15 -6.06 25.50
CA GLY A 59 9.25 -5.65 26.37
C GLY A 59 9.46 -4.14 26.41
N LEU A 60 9.66 -3.52 25.24
CA LEU A 60 9.74 -2.07 25.08
C LEU A 60 8.53 -1.59 24.26
N LYS A 61 7.79 -0.60 24.75
CA LYS A 61 6.62 -0.04 24.05
C LYS A 61 6.99 1.33 23.49
N ARG A 62 6.91 1.50 22.17
CA ARG A 62 6.97 2.80 21.50
C ARG A 62 5.56 3.25 21.13
N SER A 63 5.30 4.54 21.17
CA SER A 63 4.03 5.09 20.74
C SER A 63 4.03 5.30 19.23
N CYS A 64 2.95 4.90 18.56
CA CYS A 64 2.73 5.22 17.14
C CYS A 64 2.75 6.72 16.84
N ARG A 65 2.52 7.58 17.84
CA ARG A 65 2.57 9.04 17.70
C ARG A 65 4.00 9.60 17.58
N GLU A 66 5.02 8.78 17.83
CA GLU A 66 6.43 9.20 17.69
C GLU A 66 6.90 9.25 16.23
N PHE A 67 6.13 8.69 15.29
CA PHE A 67 6.51 8.60 13.88
C PHE A 67 5.71 9.59 13.05
N ASP A 68 6.36 10.20 12.06
CA ASP A 68 5.73 11.15 11.14
C ASP A 68 4.58 10.54 10.31
N SER A 69 4.57 9.21 10.15
CA SER A 69 3.53 8.47 9.44
C SER A 69 3.51 6.99 9.85
N ALA A 70 2.39 6.31 9.56
CA ALA A 70 2.29 4.86 9.71
C ALA A 70 3.33 4.10 8.85
N ALA A 71 3.64 4.61 7.65
CA ALA A 71 4.69 4.05 6.81
C ALA A 71 6.09 4.17 7.46
N ALA A 72 6.37 5.30 8.12
CA ALA A 72 7.62 5.49 8.86
C ALA A 72 7.72 4.54 10.05
N ALA A 73 6.63 4.33 10.78
CA ALA A 73 6.55 3.33 11.85
C ALA A 73 6.80 1.91 11.31
N GLN A 74 6.16 1.53 10.19
CA GLN A 74 6.38 0.25 9.53
C GLN A 74 7.85 0.04 9.17
N ARG A 75 8.49 1.05 8.57
CA ARG A 75 9.90 0.95 8.18
C ARG A 75 10.81 0.70 9.38
N VAL A 76 10.56 1.38 10.50
CA VAL A 76 11.33 1.18 11.74
C VAL A 76 11.06 -0.20 12.36
N PHE A 77 9.80 -0.63 12.37
CA PHE A 77 9.40 -1.97 12.80
C PHE A 77 10.13 -3.07 12.03
N LEU A 78 10.14 -3.01 10.70
CA LEU A 78 10.83 -3.98 9.85
C LEU A 78 12.35 -3.92 10.05
N ALA A 79 12.93 -2.71 10.17
CA ALA A 79 14.36 -2.55 10.44
C ALA A 79 14.80 -3.10 11.81
N ALA A 80 13.87 -3.22 12.77
CA ALA A 80 14.10 -3.80 14.08
C ALA A 80 13.91 -5.33 14.13
N GLY A 81 13.67 -5.97 12.98
CA GLY A 81 13.45 -7.42 12.88
C GLY A 81 11.98 -7.85 12.82
N GLY A 82 11.05 -6.93 12.60
CA GLY A 82 9.69 -7.26 12.22
C GLY A 82 9.64 -7.87 10.80
N PRO A 83 8.63 -8.69 10.48
CA PRO A 83 7.48 -9.01 11.32
C PRO A 83 7.73 -10.11 12.38
N GLU A 84 8.83 -10.85 12.28
CA GLU A 84 9.17 -11.99 13.15
C GLU A 84 9.31 -11.57 14.62
N SER A 85 9.87 -10.38 14.88
CA SER A 85 10.04 -9.82 16.22
C SER A 85 9.44 -8.42 16.32
N ASP A 86 8.59 -8.20 17.32
CA ASP A 86 8.05 -6.88 17.66
C ASP A 86 8.69 -6.35 18.94
N SER A 87 9.97 -5.97 18.84
CA SER A 87 10.74 -5.48 19.99
C SER A 87 10.22 -4.15 20.56
N TYR A 88 9.40 -3.43 19.79
CA TYR A 88 8.87 -2.10 20.16
C TYR A 88 7.37 -2.07 20.44
N GLY A 89 6.67 -3.21 20.37
CA GLY A 89 5.23 -3.30 20.59
C GLY A 89 4.41 -2.50 19.57
N LEU A 90 4.91 -2.34 18.34
CA LEU A 90 4.27 -1.54 17.29
C LEU A 90 3.20 -2.30 16.50
N ASP A 91 3.23 -3.63 16.55
CA ASP A 91 2.30 -4.55 15.89
C ASP A 91 1.70 -5.53 16.92
N PRO A 92 0.82 -5.03 17.81
CA PRO A 92 0.25 -5.84 18.90
C PRO A 92 -0.77 -6.89 18.41
N ASP A 93 -1.36 -6.74 17.22
CA ASP A 93 -2.29 -7.73 16.66
C ASP A 93 -1.56 -8.84 15.87
N GLY A 94 -0.29 -8.62 15.55
CA GLY A 94 0.58 -9.61 14.93
C GLY A 94 0.23 -9.84 13.46
N ASP A 95 -0.36 -8.86 12.78
CA ASP A 95 -0.66 -8.97 11.36
C ASP A 95 0.53 -8.62 10.44
N GLY A 96 1.61 -8.11 11.04
CA GLY A 96 2.84 -7.66 10.39
C GLY A 96 2.85 -6.17 10.04
N PHE A 97 1.78 -5.42 10.32
CA PHE A 97 1.60 -4.02 9.94
C PHE A 97 1.54 -3.10 11.16
N ALA A 98 2.70 -2.54 11.51
CA ALA A 98 2.85 -1.61 12.61
C ALA A 98 1.98 -0.35 12.48
N CYS A 99 1.44 0.11 13.60
CA CYS A 99 0.83 1.44 13.75
C CYS A 99 -0.22 1.80 12.69
N ALA A 100 -1.12 0.86 12.40
CA ALA A 100 -2.21 1.02 11.43
C ALA A 100 -1.73 1.24 9.98
N TRP A 101 -0.49 0.87 9.64
CA TRP A 101 -0.01 0.89 8.27
C TRP A 101 -0.89 0.03 7.34
N GLY A 102 -1.36 -1.11 7.82
CA GLY A 102 -2.29 -2.00 7.11
C GLY A 102 -3.59 -1.30 6.69
N GLU A 103 -4.12 -0.40 7.52
CA GLU A 103 -5.31 0.38 7.19
C GLU A 103 -5.05 1.32 6.01
N THR A 104 -3.87 1.96 5.98
CA THR A 104 -3.47 2.82 4.85
C THR A 104 -3.40 2.02 3.54
N LEU A 105 -2.88 0.79 3.59
CA LEU A 105 -2.81 -0.11 2.43
C LEU A 105 -4.20 -0.51 1.94
N ARG A 106 -5.10 -0.92 2.85
CA ARG A 106 -6.50 -1.26 2.51
C ARG A 106 -7.22 -0.09 1.87
N GLN A 107 -7.17 1.08 2.50
CA GLN A 107 -7.80 2.30 1.97
C GLN A 107 -7.27 2.64 0.57
N ASN A 108 -5.95 2.58 0.35
CA ASN A 108 -5.39 2.87 -0.96
C ASN A 108 -5.81 1.85 -2.03
N ARG A 109 -5.85 0.55 -1.69
CA ARG A 109 -6.35 -0.49 -2.60
C ARG A 109 -7.82 -0.29 -2.94
N ASP A 110 -8.65 -0.04 -1.94
CA ASP A 110 -10.09 0.09 -2.13
C ASP A 110 -10.42 1.38 -2.93
N ASN A 111 -9.66 2.46 -2.70
CA ASN A 111 -9.68 3.68 -3.52
C ASN A 111 -9.01 3.53 -4.90
N ALA A 112 -8.23 2.47 -5.13
CA ALA A 112 -7.66 2.22 -6.45
C ALA A 112 -8.74 1.74 -7.43
N GLY A 113 -9.70 0.96 -6.94
CA GLY A 113 -10.86 0.49 -7.71
C GLY A 113 -11.83 1.61 -8.10
N THR A 114 -11.97 2.64 -7.26
CA THR A 114 -12.81 3.81 -7.55
C THR A 114 -12.20 4.76 -8.61
N GLY A 115 -10.91 4.60 -8.92
CA GLY A 115 -10.17 5.37 -9.92
C GLY A 115 -9.95 4.64 -11.26
N ALA A 116 -10.53 3.45 -11.46
CA ALA A 116 -10.55 2.83 -12.78
C ALA A 116 -11.31 3.77 -13.73
N ARG A 117 -10.62 4.29 -14.75
CA ARG A 117 -11.25 5.16 -15.74
C ARG A 117 -12.42 4.42 -16.36
N ARG A 118 -13.64 4.89 -16.10
CA ARG A 118 -14.84 4.42 -16.77
C ARG A 118 -14.83 5.01 -18.17
N TYR A 119 -14.58 4.16 -19.15
CA TYR A 119 -14.63 4.54 -20.55
C TYR A 119 -16.07 4.43 -21.06
N GLU A 120 -16.53 5.44 -21.80
CA GLU A 120 -17.88 5.55 -22.36
C GLU A 120 -17.81 5.92 -23.85
N ARG A 121 -18.79 5.45 -24.63
CA ARG A 121 -18.98 5.91 -26.03
C ARG A 121 -20.06 6.96 -26.07
N ASN A 122 -19.80 8.05 -26.80
CA ASN A 122 -20.85 9.00 -27.17
C ASN A 122 -21.60 8.55 -28.44
N GLU A 123 -22.64 9.31 -28.80
CA GLU A 123 -23.48 9.10 -29.98
C GLU A 123 -22.70 9.04 -31.32
N ASN A 124 -21.53 9.68 -31.39
CA ASN A 124 -20.66 9.67 -32.56
C ASN A 124 -19.64 8.51 -32.55
N GLY A 125 -19.70 7.62 -31.55
CA GLY A 125 -18.81 6.47 -31.41
C GLY A 125 -17.40 6.80 -30.89
N TYR A 126 -17.17 8.02 -30.39
CA TYR A 126 -15.90 8.39 -29.76
C TYR A 126 -15.85 7.86 -28.32
N CYS A 127 -14.73 7.23 -27.98
CA CYS A 127 -14.47 6.74 -26.64
C CYS A 127 -13.90 7.87 -25.78
N TYR A 128 -14.39 8.03 -24.56
CA TYR A 128 -13.91 9.03 -23.61
C TYR A 128 -14.00 8.52 -22.17
N TYR A 129 -13.31 9.17 -21.24
CA TYR A 129 -13.57 9.02 -19.80
C TYR A 129 -13.70 10.39 -19.15
N MET A 130 -14.38 10.44 -17.99
CA MET A 130 -14.54 11.68 -17.22
C MET A 130 -13.32 11.93 -16.32
N SER A 131 -12.77 13.14 -16.38
CA SER A 131 -11.78 13.64 -15.42
C SER A 131 -12.32 14.91 -14.77
N GLY A 132 -12.90 14.76 -13.57
CA GLY A 132 -13.66 15.85 -12.96
C GLY A 132 -14.90 16.19 -13.79
N LYS A 133 -14.95 17.41 -14.33
CA LYS A 133 -16.05 17.87 -15.21
C LYS A 133 -15.72 17.72 -16.70
N ASP A 134 -14.49 17.37 -17.04
CA ASP A 134 -14.02 17.33 -18.42
C ASP A 134 -14.10 15.93 -19.03
N ARG A 135 -14.34 15.88 -20.35
CA ARG A 135 -14.28 14.66 -21.15
C ARG A 135 -12.90 14.54 -21.80
N ILE A 136 -12.20 13.46 -21.53
CA ILE A 136 -10.92 13.14 -22.18
C ILE A 136 -11.17 12.04 -23.22
N TYR A 137 -11.04 12.39 -24.50
CA TYR A 137 -11.23 11.47 -25.61
C TYR A 137 -10.00 10.57 -25.81
N VAL A 138 -10.24 9.30 -26.09
CA VAL A 138 -9.21 8.27 -26.26
C VAL A 138 -9.53 7.38 -27.46
N SER A 139 -8.58 6.51 -27.82
CA SER A 139 -8.76 5.54 -28.91
C SER A 139 -9.99 4.64 -28.68
N ARG A 140 -10.63 4.21 -29.76
CA ARG A 140 -11.81 3.32 -29.74
C ARG A 140 -11.56 1.98 -29.03
N MET A 141 -10.29 1.57 -28.88
CA MET A 141 -9.89 0.34 -28.18
C MET A 141 -10.21 0.33 -26.68
N PHE A 142 -10.39 1.48 -26.04
CA PHE A 142 -10.63 1.55 -24.60
C PHE A 142 -12.10 1.32 -24.18
N CYS A 143 -13.04 1.41 -25.12
CA CYS A 143 -14.47 1.23 -24.87
C CYS A 143 -15.00 -0.13 -25.37
N ALA A 144 -14.10 -1.07 -25.68
CA ALA A 144 -14.38 -2.35 -26.36
C ALA A 144 -15.65 -3.02 -25.86
#